data_AF-A0A4Y8KYR3-F1
#
_entry.id   AF-A0A4Y8KYR3-F1
#
_cell.length_a   1.000
_cell.length_b   1.000
_cell.length_c   1.000
_cell.angle_alpha   90.00
_cell.angle_beta   90.00
_cell.angle_gamma   90.00
#
_symmetry.space_group_name_H-M   'P 1'
#
loop_
_entity.id
_entity.type
_entity.pdbx_description
1 polymer ?
#
loop_
_entity_poly.entity_id
_entity_poly.type
_entity_poly.pdbx_seq_one_letter_code
_entity_poly.pdbx_strand_id
1 'polypeptide(L)'
;MYYQEPKTETFYSVAYVIMFGVAILFLGAVTLLPIVLFFIYQASWIWFIAWMTPLFGWLNWVTIRHAEKVFWKEKHHAHYEVRDGHFYGTTYRIEEKQRKREHSFPLSDINRVVMLPYIIRIVTRPSREFYDYGNAPRTIKVTAPMIAVVTDNDLVEMLMAENDMTTIDQWVKYFEEQGVPISYSSKLLYYYANKQWYSRTQRHQHLLNDENVVPFKPSAYNNIVEASEILHREWTRKVNDDLSIDELNELHEKKLKKRKRGRLISAFVLGFFMLLAFLSVI
;
A
#
# COMPACT_ATOMS: atom_id res chain seq x y z
N MET A 1 -12.28 -7.83 -23.49
CA MET A 1 -12.27 -6.78 -22.44
C MET A 1 -10.83 -6.45 -22.08
N TYR A 2 -10.46 -5.20 -21.83
CA TYR A 2 -9.06 -4.81 -21.58
C TYR A 2 -8.97 -3.77 -20.46
N TYR A 3 -8.01 -3.93 -19.56
CA TYR A 3 -7.64 -2.95 -18.55
C TYR A 3 -6.14 -2.85 -18.41
N GLN A 4 -5.65 -1.63 -18.26
CA GLN A 4 -4.26 -1.34 -17.93
C GLN A 4 -4.26 -0.30 -16.82
N GLU A 5 -3.51 -0.57 -15.76
CA GLU A 5 -3.35 0.36 -14.64
C GLU A 5 -2.84 1.70 -15.18
N PRO A 6 -3.50 2.82 -14.84
CA PRO A 6 -3.14 4.11 -15.42
C PRO A 6 -1.72 4.51 -15.01
N LYS A 7 -1.03 5.17 -15.94
CA LYS A 7 0.24 5.83 -15.65
C LYS A 7 0.00 7.02 -14.74
N THR A 8 0.97 7.33 -13.89
CA THR A 8 0.95 8.61 -13.18
C THR A 8 0.99 9.74 -14.21
N GLU A 9 0.23 10.82 -13.94
CA GLU A 9 0.21 11.96 -14.84
C GLU A 9 1.62 12.51 -15.08
N THR A 10 1.90 12.93 -16.31
CA THR A 10 3.23 13.39 -16.75
C THR A 10 3.80 14.45 -15.81
N PHE A 11 2.95 15.38 -15.34
CA PHE A 11 3.35 16.41 -14.39
C PHE A 11 3.93 15.82 -13.10
N TYR A 12 3.22 14.88 -12.46
CA TYR A 12 3.68 14.24 -11.24
C TYR A 12 4.91 13.36 -11.47
N SER A 13 4.96 12.65 -12.60
CA SER A 13 6.12 11.84 -12.98
C SER A 13 7.39 12.69 -13.08
N VAL A 14 7.32 13.83 -13.78
CA VAL A 14 8.43 14.79 -13.87
C VAL A 14 8.76 15.41 -12.52
N ALA A 15 7.74 15.82 -11.75
CA ALA A 15 7.93 16.39 -10.42
C ALA A 15 8.65 15.41 -9.47
N TYR A 16 8.31 14.12 -9.50
CA TYR A 16 9.00 13.11 -8.70
C TYR A 16 10.47 12.97 -9.10
N VAL A 17 10.78 12.95 -10.40
CA VAL A 17 12.17 12.88 -10.90
C VAL A 17 12.98 14.06 -10.37
N ILE A 18 12.46 15.27 -10.52
CA ILE A 18 13.16 16.50 -10.09
C ILE A 18 13.32 16.50 -8.57
N MET A 19 12.24 16.23 -7.82
CA MET A 19 12.25 16.27 -6.36
C MET A 19 13.20 15.23 -5.76
N PHE A 20 13.14 13.97 -6.22
CA PHE A 20 14.06 12.94 -5.76
C PHE A 20 15.50 13.22 -6.19
N GLY A 21 15.72 13.70 -7.42
CA GLY A 21 17.05 14.08 -7.90
C GLY A 21 17.69 15.18 -7.04
N VAL A 22 16.96 16.28 -6.79
CA VAL A 22 17.42 17.38 -5.93
C VAL A 22 17.67 16.89 -4.51
N ALA A 23 16.76 16.10 -3.93
CA ALA A 23 16.92 15.58 -2.58
C ALA A 23 18.15 14.67 -2.43
N ILE A 24 18.37 13.76 -3.38
CA ILE A 24 19.53 12.84 -3.38
C ILE A 24 20.83 13.61 -3.53
N LEU A 25 20.90 14.57 -4.46
CA LEU A 25 22.09 15.40 -4.68
C LEU A 25 22.39 16.27 -3.45
N PHE A 26 21.37 16.91 -2.88
CA PHE A 26 21.53 17.72 -1.67
C PHE A 26 21.98 16.89 -0.48
N LEU A 27 21.31 15.77 -0.18
CA LEU A 27 21.69 14.89 0.92
C LEU A 27 23.07 14.27 0.69
N GLY A 28 23.40 13.90 -0.54
CA GLY A 28 24.73 13.42 -0.93
C GLY A 28 25.82 14.46 -0.67
N ALA A 29 25.59 15.71 -1.09
CA ALA A 29 26.52 16.82 -0.87
C ALA A 29 26.73 17.09 0.63
N VAL A 30 25.65 17.16 1.42
CA VAL A 30 25.74 17.36 2.88
C VAL A 30 26.41 16.18 3.59
N THR A 31 26.24 14.96 3.09
CA THR A 31 26.93 13.77 3.62
C THR A 31 28.44 13.82 3.34
N LEU A 32 28.86 14.29 2.17
CA LEU A 32 30.28 14.38 1.80
C LEU A 32 30.97 15.64 2.34
N LEU A 33 30.20 16.67 2.69
CA LEU A 33 30.72 17.97 3.13
C LEU A 33 31.73 17.87 4.29
N PRO A 34 31.51 17.09 5.36
CA PRO A 34 32.46 17.01 6.46
C PRO A 34 33.79 16.38 6.05
N ILE A 35 33.75 15.42 5.11
CA ILE A 35 34.96 14.78 4.56
C ILE A 35 35.78 15.83 3.80
N VAL A 36 35.12 16.61 2.94
CA VAL A 36 35.78 17.70 2.19
C VAL A 36 36.34 18.76 3.13
N LEU A 37 35.55 19.21 4.12
CA LEU A 37 35.98 20.20 5.10
C LEU A 37 37.18 19.72 5.91
N PHE A 38 37.23 18.44 6.29
CA PHE A 38 38.34 17.85 7.03
C PHE A 38 39.69 17.94 6.28
N PHE A 39 39.66 17.84 4.95
CA PHE A 39 40.87 17.98 4.12
C PHE A 39 41.30 19.43 3.90
N ILE A 40 40.36 20.39 3.93
CA ILE A 40 40.64 21.81 3.66
C ILE A 40 40.96 22.58 4.94
N TYR A 41 40.27 22.26 6.03
CA TYR A 41 40.32 22.98 7.30
C TYR A 41 40.65 22.01 8.43
N GLN A 42 41.65 22.31 9.25
CA GLN A 42 41.98 21.54 10.45
C GLN A 42 41.33 22.18 11.68
N ALA A 43 40.00 22.27 11.67
CA ALA A 43 39.25 22.94 12.74
C ALA A 43 38.39 21.95 13.54
N SER A 44 38.41 22.07 14.87
CA SER A 44 37.72 21.13 15.76
C SER A 44 36.20 21.11 15.60
N TRP A 45 35.58 22.19 15.11
CA TRP A 45 34.14 22.25 14.85
C TRP A 45 33.69 21.30 13.72
N ILE A 46 34.59 20.85 12.85
CA ILE A 46 34.29 19.91 11.76
C ILE A 46 33.82 18.58 12.33
N TRP A 47 34.34 18.17 13.49
CA TRP A 47 33.88 16.95 14.17
C TRP A 47 32.40 17.00 14.56
N PHE A 48 31.89 18.19 14.91
CA PHE A 48 30.47 18.38 15.21
C PHE A 48 29.59 18.14 13.99
N ILE A 49 30.01 18.58 12.80
CA ILE A 49 29.28 18.34 11.56
C ILE A 49 29.47 16.89 11.08
N ALA A 50 30.69 16.34 11.22
CA ALA A 50 31.02 14.97 10.82
C ALA A 50 30.13 13.95 11.53
N TRP A 51 29.72 14.20 12.77
CA TRP A 51 28.77 13.37 13.49
C TRP A 51 27.40 13.25 12.79
N MET A 52 26.94 14.28 12.08
CA MET A 52 25.65 14.23 11.38
C MET A 52 25.71 13.42 10.07
N THR A 53 26.91 13.08 9.58
CA THR A 53 27.12 12.34 8.33
C THR A 53 26.31 11.05 8.24
N PRO A 54 26.29 10.15 9.26
CA PRO A 54 25.52 8.92 9.20
C PRO A 54 24.01 9.16 9.09
N LEU A 55 23.49 10.25 9.69
CA LEU A 55 22.08 10.62 9.59
C LEU A 55 21.73 11.05 8.16
N PHE A 56 22.53 11.92 7.55
CA PHE A 56 22.31 12.35 6.16
C PHE A 56 22.51 11.20 5.16
N GLY A 57 23.50 10.34 5.38
CA GLY A 57 23.71 9.12 4.58
C GLY A 57 22.52 8.17 4.68
N TRP A 58 21.96 7.97 5.89
CA TRP A 58 20.75 7.18 6.09
C TRP A 58 19.52 7.80 5.42
N LEU A 59 19.32 9.11 5.54
CA LEU A 59 18.24 9.84 4.85
C LEU A 59 18.36 9.72 3.33
N ASN A 60 19.58 9.82 2.79
CA ASN A 60 19.84 9.65 1.36
C ASN A 60 19.47 8.23 0.91
N TRP A 61 19.92 7.21 1.65
CA TRP A 61 19.55 5.81 1.38
C TRP A 61 18.05 5.56 1.42
N VAL A 62 17.33 6.12 2.41
CA VAL A 62 15.87 6.05 2.50
C VAL A 62 15.21 6.72 1.30
N THR A 63 15.73 7.88 0.88
CA THR A 63 15.23 8.64 -0.27
C THR A 63 15.39 7.86 -1.56
N ILE A 64 16.56 7.25 -1.79
CA ILE A 64 16.83 6.35 -2.93
C ILE A 64 15.85 5.17 -2.92
N ARG A 65 15.68 4.49 -1.78
CA ARG A 65 14.72 3.37 -1.63
C ARG A 65 13.28 3.79 -1.93
N HIS A 66 12.90 5.02 -1.64
CA HIS A 66 11.57 5.55 -1.97
C HIS A 66 11.47 5.88 -3.46
N ALA A 67 12.48 6.51 -4.05
CA ALA A 67 12.56 6.79 -5.47
C ALA A 67 12.47 5.49 -6.29
N GLU A 68 13.24 4.46 -5.94
CA GLU A 68 13.20 3.13 -6.57
C GLU A 68 11.79 2.55 -6.59
N LYS A 69 11.03 2.66 -5.49
CA LYS A 69 9.65 2.15 -5.43
C LYS A 69 8.71 2.92 -6.36
N VAL A 70 8.84 4.25 -6.41
CA VAL A 70 8.02 5.09 -7.28
C VAL A 70 8.33 4.77 -8.75
N PHE A 71 9.61 4.78 -9.13
CA PHE A 71 10.03 4.45 -10.50
C PHE A 71 9.69 3.02 -10.90
N TRP A 72 9.80 2.08 -9.97
CA TRP A 72 9.40 0.71 -10.24
C TRP A 72 7.91 0.62 -10.56
N LYS A 73 7.04 1.34 -9.83
CA LYS A 73 5.61 1.42 -10.13
C LYS A 73 5.35 2.02 -11.52
N GLU A 74 6.03 3.12 -11.87
CA GLU A 74 5.90 3.77 -13.19
C GLU A 74 6.35 2.89 -14.36
N LYS A 75 7.20 1.89 -14.10
CA LYS A 75 7.66 0.97 -15.14
C LYS A 75 6.80 -0.29 -15.24
N HIS A 76 6.12 -0.67 -14.17
CA HIS A 76 5.45 -1.95 -14.04
C HIS A 76 3.97 -1.77 -13.70
N HIS A 77 3.18 -1.54 -14.75
CA HIS A 77 1.72 -1.42 -14.65
C HIS A 77 1.07 -2.79 -14.76
N ALA A 78 0.11 -3.07 -13.88
CA ALA A 78 -0.72 -4.25 -14.05
C ALA A 78 -1.57 -4.13 -15.32
N HIS A 79 -1.81 -5.26 -15.97
CA HIS A 79 -2.60 -5.34 -17.19
C HIS A 79 -3.45 -6.61 -17.16
N TYR A 80 -4.70 -6.51 -17.59
CA TYR A 80 -5.64 -7.62 -17.64
C TYR A 80 -6.42 -7.55 -18.95
N GLU A 81 -6.59 -8.70 -19.59
CA GLU A 81 -7.29 -8.85 -20.86
C GLU A 81 -8.17 -10.09 -20.78
N VAL A 82 -9.34 -10.00 -21.38
CA VAL A 82 -10.15 -11.17 -21.72
C VAL A 82 -10.29 -11.24 -23.22
N ARG A 83 -9.83 -12.35 -23.78
CA ARG A 83 -9.83 -12.64 -25.21
C ARG A 83 -10.05 -14.13 -25.44
N ASP A 84 -10.85 -14.48 -26.44
CA ASP A 84 -11.09 -15.86 -26.88
C ASP A 84 -11.50 -16.80 -25.72
N GLY A 85 -12.38 -16.31 -24.83
CA GLY A 85 -12.88 -17.06 -23.66
C GLY A 85 -11.83 -17.31 -22.56
N HIS A 86 -10.69 -16.62 -22.61
CA HIS A 86 -9.61 -16.73 -21.64
C HIS A 86 -9.32 -15.40 -20.96
N PHE A 87 -9.03 -15.48 -19.67
CA PHE A 87 -8.54 -14.37 -18.87
C PHE A 87 -7.02 -14.41 -18.84
N TYR A 88 -6.40 -13.28 -19.19
CA TYR A 88 -4.96 -13.05 -19.11
C TYR A 88 -4.71 -11.88 -18.17
N GLY A 89 -3.75 -12.02 -17.26
CA GLY A 89 -3.41 -10.98 -16.31
C GLY A 89 -1.92 -10.96 -16.02
N THR A 90 -1.34 -9.77 -15.97
CA THR A 90 0.00 -9.54 -15.42
C THR A 90 -0.13 -8.63 -14.22
N THR A 91 0.33 -9.10 -13.06
CA THR A 91 0.34 -8.32 -11.83
C THR A 91 1.75 -8.10 -11.32
N TYR A 92 1.95 -6.93 -10.73
CA TYR A 92 3.20 -6.51 -10.11
C TYR A 92 2.90 -6.14 -8.67
N ARG A 93 3.39 -6.94 -7.72
CA ARG A 93 3.06 -6.77 -6.30
C ARG A 93 4.29 -6.41 -5.48
N ILE A 94 4.21 -5.29 -4.78
CA ILE A 94 5.26 -4.84 -3.86
C ILE A 94 5.48 -5.88 -2.75
N GLU A 95 4.40 -6.53 -2.28
CA GLU A 95 4.45 -7.58 -1.26
C GLU A 95 5.20 -8.85 -1.72
N GLU A 96 5.28 -9.11 -3.03
CA GLU A 96 5.98 -10.26 -3.60
C GLU A 96 7.39 -9.91 -4.05
N LYS A 97 8.03 -8.93 -3.39
CA LYS A 97 9.36 -8.42 -3.73
C LYS A 97 9.46 -8.00 -5.21
N GLN A 98 8.44 -7.31 -5.71
CA GLN A 98 8.44 -6.73 -7.05
C GLN A 98 8.54 -7.79 -8.19
N ARG A 99 8.04 -9.00 -7.94
CA ARG A 99 7.98 -10.05 -8.97
C ARG A 99 6.79 -9.85 -9.90
N LYS A 100 7.00 -10.15 -11.18
CA LYS A 100 5.94 -10.32 -12.17
C LYS A 100 5.23 -11.63 -11.87
N ARG A 101 3.90 -11.60 -11.78
CA ARG A 101 3.07 -12.81 -11.85
C ARG A 101 2.19 -12.72 -13.09
N GLU A 102 2.20 -13.79 -13.86
CA GLU A 102 1.31 -13.99 -14.99
C GLU A 102 0.18 -14.91 -14.56
N HIS A 103 -1.01 -14.59 -15.03
CA HIS A 103 -2.26 -15.30 -14.79
C HIS A 103 -2.84 -15.63 -16.15
N SER A 104 -3.21 -16.88 -16.35
CA SER A 104 -3.86 -17.35 -17.58
C SER A 104 -4.77 -18.51 -17.22
N PHE A 105 -6.06 -18.34 -17.40
CA PHE A 105 -7.06 -19.39 -17.19
C PHE A 105 -8.30 -19.14 -18.06
N PRO A 106 -9.02 -20.19 -18.48
CA PRO A 106 -10.28 -20.04 -19.19
C PRO A 106 -11.33 -19.40 -18.26
N LEU A 107 -12.30 -18.68 -18.82
CA LEU A 107 -13.36 -18.04 -18.04
C LEU A 107 -14.21 -19.06 -17.26
N SER A 108 -14.29 -20.30 -17.74
CA SER A 108 -14.99 -21.41 -17.07
C SER A 108 -14.40 -21.77 -15.70
N ASP A 109 -13.12 -21.49 -15.48
CA ASP A 109 -12.42 -21.80 -14.23
C ASP A 109 -12.63 -20.71 -13.18
N ILE A 110 -13.35 -19.63 -13.52
CA ILE A 110 -13.67 -18.56 -12.59
C ILE A 110 -14.85 -19.00 -11.73
N ASN A 111 -14.57 -19.35 -10.48
CA ASN A 111 -15.59 -19.68 -9.49
C ASN A 111 -16.49 -18.48 -9.21
N ARG A 112 -15.88 -17.29 -9.06
CA ARG A 112 -16.58 -16.03 -8.81
C ARG A 112 -15.70 -14.81 -9.01
N VAL A 113 -16.35 -13.66 -9.19
CA VAL A 113 -15.72 -12.35 -9.16
C VAL A 113 -16.25 -11.57 -7.97
N VAL A 114 -15.36 -11.07 -7.12
CA VAL A 114 -15.73 -10.33 -5.90
C VAL A 114 -15.34 -8.87 -6.04
N MET A 115 -16.30 -7.96 -5.87
CA MET A 115 -16.03 -6.53 -5.71
C MET A 115 -15.76 -6.23 -4.24
N LEU A 116 -14.67 -5.52 -3.94
CA LEU A 116 -14.32 -5.15 -2.57
C LEU A 116 -13.44 -3.88 -2.50
N PRO A 117 -13.45 -3.15 -1.37
CA PRO A 117 -12.57 -2.01 -1.19
C PRO A 117 -11.14 -2.44 -0.81
N TYR A 118 -10.16 -1.67 -1.27
CA TYR A 118 -8.78 -1.73 -0.81
C TYR A 118 -8.29 -0.38 -0.27
N ILE A 119 -7.33 -0.41 0.65
CA ILE A 119 -6.79 0.82 1.23
C ILE A 119 -5.65 1.35 0.37
N ILE A 120 -5.78 2.61 -0.05
CA ILE A 120 -4.70 3.34 -0.73
C ILE A 120 -3.80 3.99 0.31
N ARG A 121 -4.40 4.75 1.25
CA ARG A 121 -3.68 5.56 2.23
C ARG A 121 -4.38 5.56 3.58
N ILE A 122 -3.55 5.66 4.62
CA ILE A 122 -4.00 5.90 5.99
C ILE A 122 -3.48 7.30 6.38
N VAL A 123 -4.40 8.21 6.71
CA VAL A 123 -4.11 9.57 7.14
C VAL A 123 -4.49 9.70 8.60
N THR A 124 -3.48 9.78 9.47
CA THR A 124 -3.70 10.13 10.88
C THR A 124 -3.76 11.66 10.95
N ARG A 125 -4.96 12.22 11.17
CA ARG A 125 -5.10 13.66 11.39
C ARG A 125 -4.89 13.95 12.88
N PRO A 126 -3.94 14.81 13.25
CA PRO A 126 -3.97 15.45 14.56
C PRO A 126 -5.11 16.47 14.52
N SER A 127 -6.29 16.16 15.04
CA SER A 127 -7.31 17.20 15.23
C SER A 127 -6.89 18.08 16.43
N ARG A 128 -7.12 19.39 16.34
CA ARG A 128 -6.83 20.33 17.43
C ARG A 128 -7.74 20.11 18.66
N GLU A 129 -8.88 19.46 18.47
CA GLU A 129 -9.86 19.10 19.50
C GLU A 129 -9.42 17.87 20.35
N PHE A 130 -8.29 17.23 20.00
CA PHE A 130 -7.79 16.03 20.70
C PHE A 130 -7.16 16.29 22.07
N TYR A 131 -6.84 17.54 22.42
CA TYR A 131 -6.15 17.80 23.70
C TYR A 131 -7.07 17.72 24.93
N ASP A 132 -8.40 17.71 24.77
CA ASP A 132 -9.32 17.82 25.92
C ASP A 132 -10.00 16.52 26.39
N TYR A 133 -9.97 15.40 25.65
CA TYR A 133 -10.86 14.26 25.99
C TYR A 133 -10.29 12.83 25.85
N GLY A 134 -8.98 12.62 25.96
CA GLY A 134 -8.41 11.25 26.15
C GLY A 134 -8.66 10.23 25.02
N ASN A 135 -9.22 10.65 23.88
CA ASN A 135 -9.56 9.78 22.76
C ASN A 135 -8.35 9.57 21.83
N ALA A 136 -8.22 8.36 21.28
CA ALA A 136 -7.13 8.00 20.36
C ALA A 136 -7.24 8.72 19.01
N PRO A 137 -6.11 9.04 18.34
CA PRO A 137 -6.10 9.83 17.10
C PRO A 137 -6.98 9.22 16.00
N ARG A 138 -7.90 10.02 15.44
CA ARG A 138 -8.82 9.58 14.39
C ARG A 138 -8.04 9.31 13.10
N THR A 139 -7.95 8.04 12.75
CA THR A 139 -7.25 7.57 11.56
C THR A 139 -8.24 7.50 10.39
N ILE A 140 -8.08 8.37 9.39
CA ILE A 140 -8.92 8.41 8.19
C ILE A 140 -8.30 7.48 7.13
N LYS A 141 -9.10 6.58 6.57
CA LYS A 141 -8.70 5.66 5.51
C LYS A 141 -9.19 6.20 4.18
N VAL A 142 -8.31 6.23 3.18
CA VAL A 142 -8.67 6.50 1.79
C VAL A 142 -8.68 5.16 1.08
N THR A 143 -9.85 4.79 0.55
CA THR A 143 -10.12 3.50 -0.09
C THR A 143 -10.43 3.68 -1.56
N ALA A 144 -10.08 2.68 -2.35
CA ALA A 144 -10.50 2.54 -3.73
C ALA A 144 -11.13 1.16 -3.95
N PRO A 145 -11.94 1.01 -5.00
CA PRO A 145 -12.52 -0.27 -5.35
C PRO A 145 -11.52 -1.22 -6.03
N MET A 146 -11.68 -2.52 -5.80
CA MET A 146 -10.88 -3.60 -6.39
C MET A 146 -11.82 -4.70 -6.88
N ILE A 147 -11.44 -5.37 -7.97
CA ILE A 147 -12.08 -6.60 -8.44
C ILE A 147 -11.15 -7.76 -8.12
N ALA A 148 -11.66 -8.79 -7.47
CA ALA A 148 -10.94 -10.04 -7.22
C ALA A 148 -11.56 -11.16 -8.07
N VAL A 149 -10.79 -11.71 -9.00
CA VAL A 149 -11.17 -12.91 -9.76
C VAL A 149 -10.67 -14.13 -8.99
N VAL A 150 -11.59 -14.97 -8.55
CA VAL A 150 -11.32 -16.11 -7.69
C VAL A 150 -11.50 -17.39 -8.51
N THR A 151 -10.44 -18.20 -8.55
CA THR A 151 -10.45 -19.58 -9.05
C THR A 151 -10.12 -20.53 -7.90
N ASP A 152 -10.23 -21.84 -8.11
CA ASP A 152 -9.81 -22.83 -7.10
C ASP A 152 -8.35 -22.68 -6.68
N ASN A 153 -7.47 -22.36 -7.64
CA ASN A 153 -6.02 -22.41 -7.45
C ASN A 153 -5.37 -21.02 -7.34
N ASP A 154 -6.10 -19.98 -7.73
CA ASP A 154 -5.52 -18.65 -7.91
C ASP A 154 -6.48 -17.50 -7.58
N LEU A 155 -5.90 -16.38 -7.15
CA LEU A 155 -6.59 -15.13 -6.86
C LEU A 155 -5.95 -14.00 -7.66
N VAL A 156 -6.69 -13.45 -8.64
CA VAL A 156 -6.25 -12.27 -9.37
C VAL A 156 -6.91 -11.04 -8.77
N GLU A 157 -6.09 -10.15 -8.22
CA GLU A 157 -6.54 -8.88 -7.68
C GLU A 157 -6.34 -7.82 -8.75
N MET A 158 -7.41 -7.17 -9.20
CA MET A 158 -7.37 -6.06 -10.15
C MET A 158 -7.58 -4.76 -9.36
N LEU A 159 -6.47 -4.05 -9.09
CA LEU A 159 -6.55 -2.75 -8.43
C LEU A 159 -6.96 -1.71 -9.44
N MET A 160 -8.08 -1.06 -9.17
CA MET A 160 -8.60 0.00 -10.00
C MET A 160 -8.21 1.35 -9.41
N ALA A 161 -8.16 2.38 -10.24
CA ALA A 161 -7.90 3.74 -9.76
C ALA A 161 -9.07 4.25 -8.92
N GLU A 162 -8.78 5.16 -7.97
CA GLU A 162 -9.74 5.63 -6.95
C GLU A 162 -11.07 6.11 -7.52
N ASN A 163 -11.05 6.76 -8.67
CA ASN A 163 -12.22 7.36 -9.31
C ASN A 163 -12.71 6.60 -10.55
N ASP A 164 -12.16 5.41 -10.84
CA ASP A 164 -12.45 4.67 -12.06
C ASP A 164 -13.61 3.68 -11.88
N MET A 165 -14.77 4.22 -11.49
CA MET A 165 -15.99 3.43 -11.27
C MET A 165 -16.58 2.89 -12.58
N THR A 166 -16.39 3.60 -13.68
CA THR A 166 -16.88 3.19 -15.01
C THR A 166 -16.21 1.90 -15.48
N THR A 167 -14.89 1.81 -15.36
CA THR A 167 -14.16 0.60 -15.75
C THR A 167 -14.61 -0.59 -14.90
N ILE A 168 -14.88 -0.38 -13.61
CA ILE A 168 -15.38 -1.44 -12.74
C ILE A 168 -16.74 -1.92 -13.18
N ASP A 169 -17.67 -1.00 -13.39
CA ASP A 169 -19.01 -1.32 -13.87
C ASP A 169 -18.95 -2.15 -15.17
N GLN A 170 -18.08 -1.76 -16.12
CA GLN A 170 -17.89 -2.51 -17.36
C GLN A 170 -17.35 -3.93 -17.12
N TRP A 171 -16.34 -4.10 -16.27
CA TRP A 171 -15.77 -5.41 -15.99
C TRP A 171 -16.76 -6.33 -15.28
N VAL A 172 -17.47 -5.82 -14.28
CA VAL A 172 -18.40 -6.64 -13.51
C VAL A 172 -19.62 -7.03 -14.36
N LYS A 173 -20.15 -6.11 -15.18
CA LYS A 173 -21.20 -6.42 -16.17
C LYS A 173 -20.73 -7.43 -17.19
N TYR A 174 -19.51 -7.29 -17.71
CA TYR A 174 -18.94 -8.27 -18.65
C TYR A 174 -18.91 -9.68 -18.05
N PHE A 175 -18.44 -9.84 -16.81
CA PHE A 175 -18.43 -11.16 -16.16
C PHE A 175 -19.83 -11.70 -15.89
N GLU A 176 -20.80 -10.85 -15.52
CA GLU A 176 -22.20 -11.23 -15.37
C GLU A 176 -22.79 -11.76 -16.70
N GLU A 177 -22.52 -11.08 -17.82
CA GLU A 177 -22.95 -11.50 -19.16
C GLU A 177 -22.33 -12.85 -19.58
N GLN A 178 -21.12 -13.16 -19.11
CA GLN A 178 -20.48 -14.47 -19.32
C GLN A 178 -20.98 -15.56 -18.35
N GLY A 179 -21.98 -15.25 -17.50
CA GLY A 179 -22.56 -16.18 -16.53
C GLY A 179 -21.68 -16.44 -15.31
N VAL A 180 -20.65 -15.63 -15.08
CA VAL A 180 -19.76 -15.77 -13.92
C VAL A 180 -20.45 -15.20 -12.67
N PRO A 181 -20.49 -15.94 -11.55
CA PRO A 181 -21.07 -15.43 -10.31
C PRO A 181 -20.35 -14.19 -9.81
N ILE A 182 -21.11 -13.11 -9.58
CA ILE A 182 -20.59 -11.88 -9.00
C ILE A 182 -20.97 -11.82 -7.52
N SER A 183 -20.04 -11.37 -6.68
CA SER A 183 -20.24 -11.17 -5.24
C SER A 183 -19.60 -9.87 -4.77
N TYR A 184 -19.93 -9.48 -3.54
CA TYR A 184 -19.40 -8.29 -2.89
C TYR A 184 -18.89 -8.62 -1.49
N SER A 185 -17.81 -7.95 -1.09
CA SER A 185 -17.31 -7.95 0.29
C SER A 185 -16.91 -6.54 0.70
N SER A 186 -17.26 -6.13 1.91
CA SER A 186 -16.78 -4.85 2.45
C SER A 186 -15.52 -4.99 3.32
N LYS A 187 -15.01 -6.21 3.50
CA LYS A 187 -13.81 -6.46 4.30
C LYS A 187 -12.58 -5.84 3.64
N LEU A 188 -11.82 -5.07 4.41
CA LEU A 188 -10.55 -4.46 3.98
C LEU A 188 -9.42 -5.49 4.04
N LEU A 189 -9.31 -6.30 2.99
CA LEU A 189 -8.32 -7.38 2.89
C LEU A 189 -6.96 -6.91 2.39
N TYR A 190 -6.93 -5.82 1.63
CA TYR A 190 -5.73 -5.36 0.93
C TYR A 190 -5.33 -3.93 1.33
N TYR A 191 -4.03 -3.73 1.57
CA TYR A 191 -3.44 -2.42 1.79
C TYR A 191 -2.28 -2.18 0.83
N TYR A 192 -2.48 -1.19 -0.05
CA TYR A 192 -1.54 -0.82 -1.10
C TYR A 192 -0.18 -0.38 -0.56
N ALA A 193 -0.14 0.36 0.56
CA ALA A 193 1.10 0.97 1.08
C ALA A 193 1.99 0.02 1.89
N ASN A 194 2.04 -1.27 1.52
CA ASN A 194 3.11 -2.21 1.91
C ASN A 194 3.12 -2.62 3.39
N LYS A 195 1.96 -2.66 4.05
CA LYS A 195 1.80 -3.31 5.37
C LYS A 195 0.82 -4.47 5.23
N GLN A 196 1.34 -5.68 5.19
CA GLN A 196 0.57 -6.92 5.11
C GLN A 196 -0.31 -7.08 6.35
N TRP A 197 -1.62 -6.96 6.17
CA TRP A 197 -2.61 -7.41 7.15
C TRP A 197 -3.01 -8.87 6.89
N TYR A 198 -3.29 -9.18 5.63
CA TYR A 198 -3.59 -10.53 5.16
C TYR A 198 -2.60 -10.95 4.07
N SER A 199 -2.09 -12.17 4.16
CA SER A 199 -1.34 -12.80 3.06
C SER A 199 -2.28 -13.13 1.91
N ARG A 200 -1.75 -13.27 0.68
CA ARG A 200 -2.55 -13.65 -0.48
C ARG A 200 -3.37 -14.92 -0.24
N THR A 201 -2.78 -15.94 0.37
CA THR A 201 -3.48 -17.19 0.72
C THR A 201 -4.65 -16.95 1.66
N GLN A 202 -4.48 -16.08 2.68
CA GLN A 202 -5.57 -15.72 3.58
C GLN A 202 -6.69 -14.96 2.85
N ARG A 203 -6.33 -14.05 1.93
CA ARG A 203 -7.32 -13.32 1.12
C ARG A 203 -8.09 -14.26 0.20
N HIS A 204 -7.39 -15.20 -0.43
CA HIS A 204 -7.98 -16.22 -1.30
C HIS A 204 -8.96 -17.10 -0.53
N GLN A 205 -8.54 -17.65 0.62
CA GLN A 205 -9.42 -18.44 1.49
C GLN A 205 -10.64 -17.65 1.98
N HIS A 206 -10.45 -16.38 2.34
CA HIS A 206 -11.56 -15.53 2.79
C HIS A 206 -12.60 -15.34 1.68
N LEU A 207 -12.16 -15.07 0.45
CA LEU A 207 -13.03 -14.80 -0.70
C LEU A 207 -13.66 -16.07 -1.31
N LEU A 208 -13.05 -17.24 -1.10
CA LEU A 208 -13.65 -18.53 -1.46
C LEU A 208 -14.83 -18.90 -0.55
N ASN A 209 -14.84 -18.45 0.71
CA ASN A 209 -15.92 -18.78 1.64
C ASN A 209 -17.18 -17.93 1.37
N ASP A 210 -18.29 -18.62 1.05
CA ASP A 210 -19.61 -18.03 0.82
C ASP A 210 -20.17 -17.23 1.99
N GLU A 211 -19.75 -17.53 3.22
CA GLU A 211 -20.18 -16.80 4.40
C GLU A 211 -19.63 -15.37 4.42
N ASN A 212 -18.47 -15.13 3.80
CA ASN A 212 -17.74 -13.86 3.85
C ASN A 212 -18.09 -12.88 2.72
N VAL A 213 -18.98 -13.28 1.80
CA VAL A 213 -19.37 -12.47 0.63
C VAL A 213 -20.89 -12.46 0.49
N VAL A 214 -21.44 -11.44 -0.17
CA VAL A 214 -22.86 -11.39 -0.56
C VAL A 214 -22.99 -11.49 -2.08
N PRO A 215 -23.95 -12.26 -2.61
CA PRO A 215 -24.22 -12.27 -4.04
C PRO A 215 -24.55 -10.85 -4.55
N PHE A 216 -24.04 -10.49 -5.71
CA PHE A 216 -24.26 -9.18 -6.33
C PHE A 216 -24.71 -9.39 -7.77
N LYS A 217 -25.73 -8.64 -8.21
CA LYS A 217 -26.20 -8.62 -9.61
C LYS A 217 -26.08 -7.19 -10.16
N PRO A 218 -24.99 -6.86 -10.87
CA PRO A 218 -24.80 -5.53 -11.45
C PRO A 218 -25.97 -5.04 -12.27
N SER A 219 -26.60 -5.92 -13.07
CA SER A 219 -27.75 -5.58 -13.91
C SER A 219 -28.97 -5.08 -13.13
N ALA A 220 -29.05 -5.32 -11.82
CA ALA A 220 -30.15 -4.87 -10.97
C ALA A 220 -30.00 -3.41 -10.50
N TYR A 221 -28.87 -2.75 -10.79
CA TYR A 221 -28.58 -1.39 -10.33
C TYR A 221 -28.22 -0.47 -11.51
N ASN A 222 -28.58 0.81 -11.37
CA ASN A 222 -28.26 1.81 -12.39
C ASN A 222 -26.78 2.20 -12.38
N ASN A 223 -26.14 2.21 -11.20
CA ASN A 223 -24.72 2.46 -11.07
C ASN A 223 -24.12 1.68 -9.87
N ILE A 224 -22.80 1.46 -9.92
CA ILE A 224 -22.05 0.70 -8.91
C ILE A 224 -21.93 1.43 -7.57
N VAL A 225 -22.05 2.77 -7.58
CA VAL A 225 -21.89 3.62 -6.38
C VAL A 225 -23.09 3.41 -5.45
N GLU A 226 -24.30 3.50 -5.97
CA GLU A 226 -25.55 3.23 -5.27
C GLU A 226 -25.61 1.78 -4.79
N ALA A 227 -25.19 0.84 -5.65
CA ALA A 227 -25.09 -0.57 -5.29
C ALA A 227 -24.14 -0.78 -4.08
N SER A 228 -23.01 -0.08 -4.03
CA SER A 228 -22.00 -0.27 -2.97
C SER A 228 -22.54 0.02 -1.56
N GLU A 229 -23.38 1.04 -1.39
CA GLU A 229 -23.96 1.38 -0.08
C GLU A 229 -24.99 0.35 0.39
N ILE A 230 -25.79 -0.17 -0.55
CA ILE A 230 -26.79 -1.21 -0.28
C ILE A 230 -26.06 -2.52 0.08
N LEU A 231 -25.11 -2.94 -0.77
CA LEU A 231 -24.32 -4.15 -0.59
C LEU A 231 -23.48 -4.10 0.69
N HIS A 232 -22.96 -2.93 1.08
CA HIS A 232 -22.28 -2.76 2.36
C HIS A 232 -23.21 -3.07 3.53
N ARG A 233 -24.43 -2.53 3.54
CA ARG A 233 -25.41 -2.80 4.59
C ARG A 233 -25.81 -4.27 4.64
N GLU A 234 -26.00 -4.91 3.49
CA GLU A 234 -26.31 -6.35 3.40
C GLU A 234 -25.17 -7.22 3.92
N TRP A 235 -23.94 -6.91 3.50
CA TRP A 235 -22.74 -7.61 3.95
C TRP A 235 -22.56 -7.50 5.46
N THR A 236 -22.71 -6.31 6.03
CA THR A 236 -22.59 -6.08 7.48
C THR A 236 -23.63 -6.88 8.26
N ARG A 237 -24.87 -6.97 7.76
CA ARG A 237 -25.91 -7.80 8.37
C ARG A 237 -25.61 -9.30 8.30
N LYS A 238 -25.06 -9.77 7.17
CA LYS A 238 -24.77 -11.18 6.94
C LYS A 238 -23.59 -11.67 7.78
N VAL A 239 -22.49 -10.92 7.74
CA VAL A 239 -21.19 -11.43 8.17
C VAL A 239 -20.99 -11.32 9.68
N ASN A 240 -21.73 -10.44 10.38
CA ASN A 240 -21.72 -10.25 11.84
C ASN A 240 -20.31 -10.29 12.49
N ASP A 241 -19.28 -9.95 11.71
CA ASP A 241 -17.87 -10.03 12.04
C ASP A 241 -17.30 -8.62 11.88
N ASP A 242 -17.76 -7.75 12.78
CA ASP A 242 -16.97 -6.59 13.19
C ASP A 242 -15.84 -7.11 14.07
N LEU A 243 -14.84 -7.74 13.45
CA LEU A 243 -13.45 -7.53 13.85
C LEU A 243 -13.26 -6.01 13.76
N SER A 244 -13.59 -5.33 14.86
CA SER A 244 -13.70 -3.89 14.89
C SER A 244 -12.34 -3.35 14.45
N ILE A 245 -12.38 -2.25 13.70
CA ILE A 245 -11.20 -1.56 13.21
C ILE A 245 -10.20 -1.26 14.35
N ASP A 246 -10.70 -1.22 15.58
CA ASP A 246 -9.93 -1.08 16.82
C ASP A 246 -9.01 -2.27 17.09
N GLU A 247 -9.40 -3.52 16.80
CA GLU A 247 -8.53 -4.70 16.97
C GLU A 247 -7.38 -4.70 15.92
N LEU A 248 -7.67 -4.26 14.70
CA LEU A 248 -6.66 -4.05 13.64
C LEU A 248 -5.71 -2.89 13.99
N ASN A 249 -6.24 -1.80 14.54
CA ASN A 249 -5.46 -0.67 15.03
C ASN A 249 -4.60 -1.07 16.24
N GLU A 250 -5.13 -1.87 17.16
CA GLU A 250 -4.43 -2.35 18.36
C GLU A 250 -3.27 -3.30 17.98
N LEU A 251 -3.51 -4.23 17.05
CA LEU A 251 -2.45 -5.05 16.46
C LEU A 251 -1.38 -4.19 15.77
N HIS A 252 -1.79 -3.11 15.11
CA HIS A 252 -0.87 -2.18 14.46
C HIS A 252 -0.04 -1.39 15.47
N GLU A 253 -0.68 -0.85 16.51
CA GLU A 253 -0.04 -0.13 17.61
C GLU A 253 0.94 -1.03 18.36
N LYS A 254 0.56 -2.27 18.66
CA LYS A 254 1.42 -3.23 19.37
C LYS A 254 2.69 -3.54 18.56
N LYS A 255 2.57 -3.72 17.23
CA LYS A 255 3.72 -3.89 16.33
C LYS A 255 4.58 -2.63 16.22
N LEU A 256 3.97 -1.43 16.18
CA LEU A 256 4.69 -0.15 16.15
C LEU A 256 5.44 0.11 17.46
N LYS A 257 4.81 -0.12 18.62
CA LYS A 257 5.44 -0.03 19.95
C LYS A 257 6.65 -0.95 20.04
N LYS A 258 6.54 -2.20 19.58
CA LYS A 258 7.66 -3.16 19.54
C LYS A 258 8.83 -2.66 18.67
N ARG A 259 8.56 -2.12 17.47
CA ARG A 259 9.59 -1.54 16.58
C ARG A 259 10.22 -0.25 17.14
N LYS A 260 9.43 0.65 17.73
CA LYS A 260 9.93 1.87 18.38
C LYS A 260 10.85 1.54 19.56
N ARG A 261 10.49 0.54 20.38
CA ARG A 261 11.31 0.09 21.51
C ARG A 261 12.68 -0.41 21.05
N GLY A 262 12.73 -1.19 19.97
CA GLY A 262 14.00 -1.62 19.36
C GLY A 262 14.87 -0.46 18.85
N ARG A 263 14.25 0.56 18.23
CA ARG A 263 14.97 1.75 17.75
C ARG A 263 15.51 2.63 18.87
N LEU A 264 14.73 2.79 19.95
CA LEU A 264 15.17 3.52 21.16
C LEU A 264 16.36 2.82 21.82
N ILE A 265 16.33 1.50 21.94
CA ILE A 265 17.46 0.72 22.46
C ILE A 265 18.70 0.93 21.58
N SER A 266 18.56 0.83 20.26
CA SER A 266 19.70 1.07 19.36
C SER A 266 20.24 2.50 19.43
N ALA A 267 19.36 3.50 19.55
CA ALA A 267 19.77 4.89 19.68
C ALA A 267 20.47 5.17 21.02
N PHE A 268 20.00 4.55 22.10
CA PHE A 268 20.62 4.66 23.42
C PHE A 268 21.99 4.00 23.46
N VAL A 269 22.14 2.82 22.85
CA VAL A 269 23.43 2.13 22.70
C VAL A 269 24.41 3.00 21.91
N LEU A 270 23.98 3.56 20.77
CA LEU A 270 24.81 4.48 19.98
C LEU A 270 25.20 5.73 20.79
N GLY A 271 24.25 6.35 21.47
CA GLY A 271 24.51 7.53 22.31
C GLY A 271 25.49 7.24 23.45
N PHE A 272 25.36 6.09 24.10
CA PHE A 272 26.27 5.64 25.17
C PHE A 272 27.70 5.43 24.65
N PHE A 273 27.87 4.70 23.54
CA PHE A 273 29.20 4.52 22.92
C PHE A 273 29.82 5.84 22.48
N MET A 274 29.01 6.78 22.02
CA MET A 274 29.52 8.09 21.63
C MET A 274 29.92 8.97 22.82
N LEU A 275 29.23 8.86 23.96
CA LEU A 275 29.59 9.56 25.19
C LEU A 275 30.91 9.00 25.78
N LEU A 276 31.11 7.68 25.70
CA LEU A 276 32.39 7.03 26.02
C LEU A 276 33.53 7.51 25.10
N ALA A 277 33.29 7.58 23.79
CA ALA A 277 34.29 8.09 22.85
C ALA A 277 34.65 9.56 23.12
N PHE A 278 33.67 10.41 23.42
CA PHE A 278 33.89 11.81 23.77
C PHE A 278 34.70 11.97 25.06
N LEU A 279 34.38 11.19 26.10
CA LEU A 279 35.14 11.18 27.36
C LEU A 279 36.56 10.63 27.20
N SER A 280 36.83 9.79 26.19
CA SER A 280 38.17 9.26 25.93
C SER A 280 39.12 10.24 25.22
N VAL A 281 38.59 11.35 24.70
CA VAL A 281 39.34 12.40 23.99
C VAL A 281 39.68 13.58 24.91
N ILE A 282 39.04 13.67 26.08
CA ILE A 282 39.30 14.65 27.15
C ILE A 282 40.33 14.07 28.11
#